data_AF-F2NML0-F1
#
_entry.id   AF-F2NML0-F1
#
_cell.length_a   1.000
_cell.length_b   1.000
_cell.length_c   1.000
_cell.angle_alpha   90.00
_cell.angle_beta   90.00
_cell.angle_gamma   90.00
#
_symmetry.space_group_name_H-M   'P 1'
#
loop_
_entity.id
_entity.type
_entity.pdbx_description
1 polymer ?
#
loop_
_entity_poly.entity_id
_entity_poly.type
_entity_poly.pdbx_seq_one_letter_code
_entity_poly.pdbx_strand_id
1 'polypeptide(L)'
;MRMREGARVILAGLGLALGACAPSLTQPTAPSLLVPGGRIEGGWAVLERLTFPLAGPPLAADRSGGTLYAAYPFQLLAYREGQLVEALPLPGVPRFVRARPALVVGLEQGLFVPERGLLELPAQDAVRREDGVFWVGREGFWRGRARLVQGAFRAVAGNDRFVFALGETAYRFPDGLTFPLPAGWRAAGLAEDLYLLTPEGVVRLSPEGLELDRLEGTFDALAVDASGVWLLAGNRVIRLSLSLEER
;
A
#
# COMPACT_ATOMS: atom_id res chain seq x y z
N MET A 1 14.79 28.88 -86.28
CA MET A 1 13.59 29.36 -87.01
C MET A 1 12.41 28.47 -86.63
N ARG A 2 11.32 29.07 -86.10
CA ARG A 2 10.02 28.49 -85.67
C ARG A 2 10.06 27.57 -84.43
N MET A 3 9.58 28.02 -83.26
CA MET A 3 8.19 28.11 -82.78
C MET A 3 7.45 26.75 -82.67
N ARG A 4 7.07 26.38 -81.44
CA ARG A 4 5.72 25.97 -80.98
C ARG A 4 5.83 25.42 -79.55
N GLU A 5 5.28 26.12 -78.55
CA GLU A 5 3.88 26.03 -78.07
C GLU A 5 3.53 24.71 -77.37
N GLY A 6 3.06 24.86 -76.13
CA GLY A 6 1.97 24.05 -75.60
C GLY A 6 2.35 22.90 -74.68
N ALA A 7 2.17 23.09 -73.38
CA ALA A 7 1.14 22.37 -72.61
C ALA A 7 1.33 22.67 -71.12
N ARG A 8 0.43 23.50 -70.57
CA ARG A 8 0.18 23.57 -69.13
C ARG A 8 -0.44 22.25 -68.70
N VAL A 9 0.26 21.48 -67.88
CA VAL A 9 -0.36 20.41 -67.09
C VAL A 9 -0.46 20.93 -65.67
N ILE A 10 -1.67 21.35 -65.31
CA ILE A 10 -2.07 21.63 -63.93
C ILE A 10 -2.16 20.27 -63.25
N LEU A 11 -1.16 19.93 -62.43
CA LEU A 11 -1.24 18.73 -61.60
C LEU A 11 -2.09 19.04 -60.38
N ALA A 12 -3.24 18.36 -60.33
CA ALA A 12 -4.22 18.36 -59.27
C ALA A 12 -3.60 17.93 -57.93
N GLY A 13 -4.23 18.43 -56.86
CA GLY A 13 -3.76 18.39 -55.49
C GLY A 13 -3.37 17.03 -54.94
N LEU A 14 -2.39 17.07 -54.04
CA LEU A 14 -2.15 16.03 -53.06
C LEU A 14 -2.23 16.69 -51.68
N GLY A 15 -3.43 16.63 -51.09
CA GLY A 15 -3.61 16.85 -49.67
C GLY A 15 -3.03 15.65 -48.92
N LEU A 16 -2.00 15.89 -48.12
CA LEU A 16 -1.58 14.99 -47.05
C LEU A 16 -1.51 15.80 -45.76
N ALA A 17 -2.68 16.07 -45.21
CA ALA A 17 -2.82 16.45 -43.82
C ALA A 17 -2.56 15.19 -42.97
N LEU A 18 -1.33 14.99 -42.54
CA LEU A 18 -1.00 14.10 -41.42
C LEU A 18 -1.42 14.78 -40.12
N GLY A 19 -2.74 14.90 -39.95
CA GLY A 19 -3.38 15.35 -38.72
C GLY A 19 -3.36 14.24 -37.68
N ALA A 20 -2.42 14.36 -36.75
CA ALA A 20 -2.43 13.83 -35.38
C ALA A 20 -3.60 12.89 -35.00
N CYS A 21 -3.33 11.59 -35.01
CA CYS A 21 -4.02 10.63 -34.15
C CYS A 21 -3.00 10.08 -33.16
N ALA A 22 -2.51 10.92 -32.24
CA ALA A 22 -2.04 10.41 -30.97
C ALA A 22 -3.27 10.39 -30.06
N PRO A 23 -3.82 9.23 -29.69
CA PRO A 23 -4.78 9.19 -28.61
C PRO A 23 -4.04 9.72 -27.39
N SER A 24 -4.42 10.91 -26.92
CA SER A 24 -4.14 11.35 -25.56
C SER A 24 -4.91 10.41 -24.64
N LEU A 25 -4.36 9.22 -24.44
CA LEU A 25 -4.63 8.42 -23.26
C LEU A 25 -4.05 9.24 -22.13
N THR A 26 -4.87 10.15 -21.58
CA THR A 26 -4.73 10.58 -20.21
C THR A 26 -4.89 9.30 -19.39
N GLN A 27 -3.79 8.55 -19.24
CA GLN A 27 -3.77 7.40 -18.36
C GLN A 27 -4.16 7.96 -17.00
N PRO A 28 -5.21 7.43 -16.35
CA PRO A 28 -5.40 7.74 -14.94
C PRO A 28 -4.09 7.36 -14.27
N THR A 29 -3.38 8.35 -13.72
CA THR A 29 -2.16 8.13 -12.96
C THR A 29 -2.55 7.15 -11.86
N ALA A 30 -2.06 5.91 -11.95
CA ALA A 30 -2.34 4.92 -10.93
C ALA A 30 -1.97 5.52 -9.57
N PRO A 31 -2.86 5.44 -8.56
CA PRO A 31 -2.60 6.06 -7.26
C PRO A 31 -1.28 5.53 -6.71
N SER A 32 -0.44 6.44 -6.19
CA SER A 32 0.84 6.06 -5.62
C SER A 32 0.62 5.20 -4.39
N LEU A 33 1.36 4.08 -4.28
CA LEU A 33 1.37 3.27 -3.08
C LEU A 33 2.45 3.78 -2.14
N LEU A 34 2.08 4.11 -0.91
CA LEU A 34 3.05 4.47 0.11
C LEU A 34 3.55 3.20 0.81
N VAL A 35 4.87 3.10 0.96
CA VAL A 35 5.53 2.04 1.73
C VAL A 35 6.53 2.69 2.70
N PRO A 36 6.93 2.01 3.77
CA PRO A 36 8.02 2.51 4.60
C PRO A 36 9.26 2.82 3.76
N GLY A 37 9.84 4.00 3.98
CA GLY A 37 11.01 4.47 3.25
C GLY A 37 10.75 5.02 1.85
N GLY A 38 9.51 5.21 1.40
CA GLY A 38 9.23 5.89 0.13
C GLY A 38 7.87 5.59 -0.49
N ARG A 39 7.80 5.62 -1.82
CA ARG A 39 6.56 5.34 -2.57
C ARG A 39 6.80 4.50 -3.81
N ILE A 40 5.72 3.94 -4.33
CA ILE A 40 5.66 3.32 -5.64
C ILE A 40 4.73 4.15 -6.52
N GLU A 41 5.24 4.59 -7.66
CA GLU A 41 4.52 5.44 -8.62
C GLU A 41 4.58 4.77 -10.00
N GLY A 42 3.43 4.29 -10.47
CA GLY A 42 3.38 3.42 -11.63
C GLY A 42 4.31 2.22 -11.45
N GLY A 43 5.20 1.97 -12.41
CA GLY A 43 6.19 0.89 -12.38
C GLY A 43 7.52 1.24 -11.71
N TRP A 44 7.59 2.23 -10.83
CA TRP A 44 8.84 2.65 -10.19
C TRP A 44 8.73 2.66 -8.67
N ALA A 45 9.69 2.03 -8.00
CA ALA A 45 9.89 2.21 -6.56
C ALA A 45 10.86 3.38 -6.34
N VAL A 46 10.39 4.42 -5.66
CA VAL A 46 11.16 5.61 -5.28
C VAL A 46 11.33 5.60 -3.77
N LEU A 47 12.46 5.09 -3.30
CA LEU A 47 12.81 4.92 -1.89
C LEU A 47 13.92 5.91 -1.51
N GLU A 48 14.06 6.24 -0.23
CA GLU A 48 14.93 7.32 0.27
C GLU A 48 16.33 7.41 -0.37
N ARG A 49 16.97 6.27 -0.63
CA ARG A 49 18.34 6.20 -1.19
C ARG A 49 18.41 5.43 -2.50
N LEU A 50 17.28 5.00 -3.04
CA LEU A 50 17.27 4.08 -4.16
C LEU A 50 15.98 4.22 -4.97
N THR A 51 16.15 4.39 -6.27
CA THR A 51 15.05 4.34 -7.24
C THR A 51 15.32 3.21 -8.22
N PHE A 52 14.34 2.35 -8.46
CA PHE A 52 14.49 1.23 -9.39
C PHE A 52 13.16 0.87 -10.07
N PRO A 53 13.22 0.31 -11.29
CA PRO A 53 12.04 -0.12 -12.01
C PRO A 53 11.47 -1.42 -11.44
N LEU A 54 10.15 -1.53 -11.49
CA LEU A 54 9.37 -2.71 -11.19
C LEU A 54 8.85 -3.33 -12.50
N ALA A 55 8.30 -4.55 -12.43
CA ALA A 55 7.70 -5.22 -13.59
C ALA A 55 6.47 -4.47 -14.16
N GLY A 56 5.92 -3.54 -13.39
CA GLY A 56 4.76 -2.70 -13.70
C GLY A 56 4.21 -2.09 -12.41
N PRO A 57 3.05 -1.43 -12.43
CA PRO A 57 2.37 -0.99 -11.21
C PRO A 57 1.87 -2.20 -10.40
N PRO A 58 2.34 -2.42 -9.16
CA PRO A 58 1.83 -3.48 -8.32
C PRO A 58 0.42 -3.13 -7.80
N LEU A 59 -0.37 -4.16 -7.50
CA LEU A 59 -1.71 -4.01 -6.89
C LEU A 59 -1.61 -3.68 -5.40
N ALA A 60 -0.60 -4.21 -4.73
CA ALA A 60 -0.30 -3.95 -3.34
C ALA A 60 1.20 -4.11 -3.10
N ALA A 61 1.73 -3.38 -2.13
CA ALA A 61 3.12 -3.51 -1.75
C ALA A 61 3.29 -3.21 -0.28
N ASP A 62 4.31 -3.81 0.31
CA ASP A 62 4.79 -3.44 1.63
C ASP A 62 6.29 -3.70 1.74
N ARG A 63 6.93 -3.08 2.73
CA ARG A 63 8.37 -3.17 2.93
C ARG A 63 8.67 -3.65 4.36
N SER A 64 9.61 -4.58 4.49
CA SER A 64 10.17 -4.97 5.78
C SER A 64 11.69 -4.99 5.71
N GLY A 65 12.33 -4.20 6.57
CA GLY A 65 13.77 -3.99 6.55
C GLY A 65 14.27 -3.55 5.16
N GLY A 66 15.23 -4.29 4.61
CA GLY A 66 15.80 -4.04 3.28
C GLY A 66 14.98 -4.58 2.10
N THR A 67 13.86 -5.26 2.35
CA THR A 67 13.11 -5.99 1.31
C THR A 67 11.79 -5.30 1.00
N LEU A 68 11.58 -4.97 -0.28
CA LEU A 68 10.30 -4.53 -0.83
C LEU A 68 9.55 -5.74 -1.39
N TYR A 69 8.32 -5.95 -0.95
CA TYR A 69 7.40 -6.95 -1.49
C TYR A 69 6.37 -6.23 -2.37
N ALA A 70 6.35 -6.56 -3.67
CA ALA A 70 5.42 -6.01 -4.65
C ALA A 70 4.55 -7.14 -5.21
N ALA A 71 3.23 -7.03 -5.04
CA ALA A 71 2.28 -8.04 -5.47
C ALA A 71 1.57 -7.64 -6.76
N TYR A 72 1.52 -8.59 -7.68
CA TYR A 72 0.90 -8.52 -9.00
C TYR A 72 -0.13 -9.65 -9.10
N PRO A 73 -1.00 -9.65 -10.13
CA PRO A 73 -1.85 -10.81 -10.39
C PRO A 73 -1.03 -12.10 -10.38
N PHE A 74 -1.37 -13.01 -9.47
CA PHE A 74 -0.77 -14.35 -9.33
C PHE A 74 0.73 -14.39 -8.99
N GLN A 75 1.34 -13.27 -8.59
CA GLN A 75 2.78 -13.21 -8.33
C GLN A 75 3.13 -12.23 -7.21
N LEU A 76 3.98 -12.64 -6.27
CA LEU A 76 4.64 -11.77 -5.32
C LEU A 76 6.13 -11.70 -5.67
N LEU A 77 6.66 -10.50 -5.86
CA LEU A 77 8.07 -10.27 -6.15
C LEU A 77 8.72 -9.60 -4.95
N ALA A 78 9.84 -10.15 -4.49
CA ALA A 78 10.65 -9.56 -3.42
C ALA A 78 11.91 -8.93 -4.02
N TYR A 79 12.13 -7.65 -3.73
CA TYR A 79 13.28 -6.89 -4.17
C TYR A 79 14.16 -6.50 -2.98
N ARG A 80 15.47 -6.69 -3.11
CA ARG A 80 16.48 -6.19 -2.16
C ARG A 80 17.48 -5.35 -2.91
N GLU A 81 17.71 -4.12 -2.43
CA GLU A 81 18.62 -3.17 -3.09
C GLU A 81 18.32 -2.98 -4.59
N GLY A 82 17.02 -3.04 -4.95
CA GLY A 82 16.55 -2.85 -6.33
C GLY A 82 16.70 -4.07 -7.23
N GLN A 83 17.23 -5.18 -6.72
CA GLN A 83 17.35 -6.44 -7.45
C GLN A 83 16.24 -7.40 -7.02
N LEU A 84 15.65 -8.10 -7.99
CA LEU A 84 14.71 -9.18 -7.72
C LEU A 84 15.46 -10.35 -7.08
N VAL A 85 15.12 -10.69 -5.84
CA VAL A 85 15.75 -11.80 -5.10
C VAL A 85 14.86 -13.03 -5.00
N GLU A 86 13.54 -12.85 -5.09
CA GLU A 86 12.58 -13.94 -4.97
C GLU A 86 11.31 -13.63 -5.75
N ALA A 87 10.74 -14.66 -6.36
CA ALA A 87 9.47 -14.60 -7.08
C ALA A 87 8.58 -15.76 -6.60
N LEU A 88 7.55 -15.44 -5.82
CA LEU A 88 6.62 -16.41 -5.26
C LEU A 88 5.31 -16.43 -6.04
N PRO A 89 4.86 -17.60 -6.54
CA PRO A 89 3.55 -17.70 -7.19
C PRO A 89 2.44 -17.51 -6.14
N LEU A 90 1.44 -16.70 -6.48
CA LEU A 90 0.24 -16.53 -5.67
C LEU A 90 -0.91 -17.32 -6.28
N PRO A 91 -1.70 -18.05 -5.48
CA PRO A 91 -2.84 -18.82 -5.98
C PRO A 91 -4.05 -17.94 -6.37
N GLY A 92 -3.93 -16.60 -6.30
CA GLY A 92 -5.02 -15.66 -6.59
C GLY A 92 -4.53 -14.23 -6.76
N VAL A 93 -5.49 -13.32 -6.97
CA VAL A 93 -5.22 -11.88 -7.12
C VAL A 93 -5.04 -11.24 -5.75
N PRO A 94 -3.92 -10.53 -5.50
CA PRO A 94 -3.67 -9.86 -4.23
C PRO A 94 -4.54 -8.62 -4.04
N ARG A 95 -5.05 -8.45 -2.82
CA ARG A 95 -5.76 -7.27 -2.33
C ARG A 95 -4.90 -6.41 -1.40
N PHE A 96 -4.03 -7.04 -0.61
CA PHE A 96 -3.08 -6.35 0.26
C PHE A 96 -1.83 -7.20 0.50
N VAL A 97 -0.74 -6.54 0.90
CA VAL A 97 0.49 -7.17 1.40
C VAL A 97 0.80 -6.56 2.76
N ARG A 98 1.17 -7.41 3.72
CA ARG A 98 1.68 -6.99 5.02
C ARG A 98 2.98 -7.72 5.23
N ALA A 99 4.08 -6.98 5.25
CA ALA A 99 5.43 -7.52 5.39
C ALA A 99 5.91 -7.55 6.84
N ARG A 100 5.14 -6.94 7.77
CA ARG A 100 5.47 -6.85 9.20
C ARG A 100 4.30 -7.25 10.09
N PRO A 101 4.58 -7.93 11.23
CA PRO A 101 5.89 -8.44 11.65
C PRO A 101 6.47 -9.53 10.73
N ALA A 102 5.61 -10.32 10.11
CA ALA A 102 5.96 -11.29 9.08
C ALA A 102 5.06 -11.18 7.85
N LEU A 103 5.54 -11.70 6.72
CA LEU A 103 4.84 -11.65 5.43
C LEU A 103 3.52 -12.43 5.46
N VAL A 104 2.43 -11.76 5.07
CA VAL A 104 1.14 -12.31 4.72
C VAL A 104 0.54 -11.51 3.54
N VAL A 105 -0.09 -12.21 2.61
CA VAL A 105 -0.75 -11.59 1.45
C VAL A 105 -2.25 -11.89 1.52
N GLY A 106 -3.06 -10.85 1.49
CA GLY A 106 -4.50 -11.00 1.34
C GLY A 106 -4.86 -11.22 -0.12
N LEU A 107 -5.58 -12.30 -0.41
CA LEU A 107 -6.11 -12.62 -1.73
C LEU A 107 -7.63 -12.54 -1.72
N GLU A 108 -8.29 -12.59 -2.87
CA GLU A 108 -9.76 -12.63 -2.95
C GLU A 108 -10.35 -13.83 -2.20
N GLN A 109 -9.71 -14.99 -2.30
CA GLN A 109 -10.18 -16.25 -1.72
C GLN A 109 -9.64 -16.57 -0.31
N GLY A 110 -8.71 -15.77 0.22
CA GLY A 110 -8.07 -16.13 1.49
C GLY A 110 -6.83 -15.32 1.84
N LEU A 111 -6.02 -15.87 2.75
CA LEU A 111 -4.71 -15.35 3.11
C LEU A 111 -3.63 -16.31 2.61
N PHE A 112 -2.64 -15.81 1.88
CA PHE A 112 -1.46 -16.58 1.51
C PHE A 112 -0.31 -16.31 2.48
N VAL A 113 0.27 -17.39 3.00
CA VAL A 113 1.45 -17.37 3.86
C VAL A 113 2.50 -18.28 3.21
N PRO A 114 3.70 -17.78 2.84
CA PRO A 114 4.65 -18.53 2.01
C PRO A 114 4.94 -19.97 2.47
N GLU A 115 5.07 -20.20 3.78
CA GLU A 115 5.43 -21.52 4.33
C GLU A 115 4.21 -22.42 4.59
N ARG A 116 2.99 -21.90 4.45
CA ARG A 116 1.73 -22.62 4.72
C ARG A 116 0.80 -22.69 3.51
N GLY A 117 1.08 -21.93 2.45
CA GLY A 117 0.22 -21.80 1.29
C GLY A 117 -1.03 -20.96 1.57
N LEU A 118 -2.12 -21.28 0.86
CA LEU A 118 -3.39 -20.60 0.98
C LEU A 118 -4.15 -21.06 2.24
N LEU A 119 -4.58 -20.09 3.04
CA LEU A 119 -5.52 -20.24 4.14
C LEU A 119 -6.87 -19.67 3.68
N GLU A 120 -7.90 -20.52 3.61
CA GLU A 120 -9.27 -20.13 3.26
C GLU A 120 -9.94 -19.34 4.40
N LEU A 121 -9.47 -18.12 4.60
CA LEU A 121 -9.93 -17.18 5.63
C LEU A 121 -10.44 -15.91 4.95
N PRO A 122 -11.72 -15.54 5.07
CA PRO A 122 -12.32 -14.39 4.40
C PRO A 122 -11.90 -13.06 5.06
N ALA A 123 -10.60 -12.82 5.14
CA ALA A 123 -10.00 -11.70 5.84
C ALA A 123 -10.09 -10.41 5.02
N GLN A 124 -10.53 -9.33 5.66
CA GLN A 124 -10.49 -8.00 5.07
C GLN A 124 -9.09 -7.40 5.18
N ASP A 125 -8.43 -7.63 6.32
CA ASP A 125 -7.04 -7.28 6.61
C ASP A 125 -6.46 -8.30 7.59
N ALA A 126 -5.13 -8.41 7.65
CA ALA A 126 -4.45 -9.38 8.50
C ALA A 126 -3.05 -8.94 8.90
N VAL A 127 -2.54 -9.51 9.98
CA VAL A 127 -1.13 -9.46 10.38
C VAL A 127 -0.67 -10.87 10.70
N ARG A 128 0.57 -11.19 10.36
CA ARG A 128 1.21 -12.45 10.75
C ARG A 128 2.28 -12.18 11.80
N ARG A 129 2.21 -12.94 12.88
CA ARG A 129 3.22 -13.08 13.91
C ARG A 129 3.69 -14.54 13.99
N GLU A 130 4.74 -14.78 14.77
CA GLU A 130 5.23 -16.14 15.04
C GLU A 130 4.13 -17.03 15.65
N ASP A 131 3.31 -16.47 16.53
CA ASP A 131 2.25 -17.19 17.24
C ASP A 131 0.96 -17.34 16.43
N GLY A 132 0.85 -16.73 15.24
CA GLY A 132 -0.26 -16.99 14.32
C GLY A 132 -0.59 -15.85 13.36
N VAL A 133 -1.63 -16.11 12.57
CA VAL A 133 -2.22 -15.12 11.68
C VAL A 133 -3.45 -14.53 12.36
N PHE A 134 -3.41 -13.23 12.56
CA PHE A 134 -4.48 -12.44 13.13
C PHE A 134 -5.18 -11.68 12.01
N TRP A 135 -6.50 -11.68 12.00
CA TRP A 135 -7.25 -11.09 10.89
C TRP A 135 -8.61 -10.61 11.32
N VAL A 136 -9.14 -9.64 10.56
CA VAL A 136 -10.50 -9.14 10.75
C VAL A 136 -11.37 -9.56 9.58
N GLY A 137 -12.55 -10.07 9.90
CA GLY A 137 -13.60 -10.42 8.95
C GLY A 137 -14.83 -9.56 9.18
N ARG A 138 -15.93 -9.87 8.51
CA ARG A 138 -17.20 -9.14 8.69
C ARG A 138 -17.77 -9.27 10.11
N GLU A 139 -17.40 -10.34 10.83
CA GLU A 139 -18.00 -10.73 12.10
C GLU A 139 -17.11 -10.48 13.32
N GLY A 140 -15.86 -10.04 13.14
CA GLY A 140 -14.95 -9.82 14.27
C GLY A 140 -13.49 -10.01 13.96
N PHE A 141 -12.73 -10.14 15.04
CA PHE A 141 -11.30 -10.34 15.06
C PHE A 141 -10.95 -11.78 15.46
N TRP A 142 -9.99 -12.37 14.74
CA TRP A 142 -9.69 -13.79 14.79
C TRP A 142 -8.20 -14.05 14.87
N ARG A 143 -7.82 -15.19 15.47
CA ARG A 143 -6.50 -15.82 15.36
C ARG A 143 -6.67 -17.19 14.73
N GLY A 144 -6.16 -17.37 13.51
CA GLY A 144 -6.46 -18.56 12.71
C GLY A 144 -7.98 -18.74 12.54
N ARG A 145 -8.54 -19.84 13.05
CA ARG A 145 -10.00 -20.09 13.03
C ARG A 145 -10.70 -19.77 14.36
N ALA A 146 -9.98 -19.30 15.37
CA ALA A 146 -10.56 -18.95 16.66
C ALA A 146 -10.96 -17.47 16.69
N ARG A 147 -12.24 -17.17 16.93
CA ARG A 147 -12.70 -15.79 17.12
C ARG A 147 -12.25 -15.30 18.49
N LEU A 148 -11.54 -14.18 18.50
CA LEU A 148 -11.09 -13.54 19.73
C LEU A 148 -12.17 -12.61 20.28
N VAL A 149 -12.76 -11.79 19.41
CA VAL A 149 -13.83 -10.85 19.80
C VAL A 149 -14.74 -10.57 18.61
N GLN A 150 -16.04 -10.37 18.88
CA GLN A 150 -17.02 -9.93 17.89
C GLN A 150 -16.95 -8.39 17.74
N GLY A 151 -17.09 -7.89 16.52
CA GLY A 151 -17.14 -6.45 16.27
C GLY A 151 -16.94 -6.07 14.80
N ALA A 152 -17.30 -4.83 14.48
CA ALA A 152 -17.13 -4.26 13.15
C ALA A 152 -15.71 -3.68 12.97
N PHE A 153 -14.72 -4.56 12.91
CA PHE A 153 -13.33 -4.19 12.64
C PHE A 153 -13.04 -4.22 11.13
N ARG A 154 -12.18 -3.31 10.67
CA ARG A 154 -11.83 -3.17 9.25
C ARG A 154 -10.32 -3.27 8.96
N ALA A 155 -9.47 -3.08 9.96
CA ALA A 155 -8.02 -3.21 9.80
C ALA A 155 -7.39 -3.96 10.97
N VAL A 156 -6.18 -4.49 10.74
CA VAL A 156 -5.32 -5.07 11.77
C VAL A 156 -3.96 -4.40 11.71
N ALA A 157 -3.44 -4.02 12.88
CA ALA A 157 -2.06 -3.56 13.03
C ALA A 157 -1.40 -4.37 14.14
N GLY A 158 -0.13 -4.76 13.99
CA GLY A 158 0.52 -5.59 15.00
C GLY A 158 2.04 -5.48 14.97
N ASN A 159 2.62 -5.72 16.13
CA ASN A 159 4.04 -5.81 16.41
C ASN A 159 4.30 -7.07 17.26
N ASP A 160 5.52 -7.24 17.75
CA ASP A 160 5.89 -8.42 18.53
C ASP A 160 5.20 -8.48 19.91
N ARG A 161 4.67 -7.36 20.41
CA ARG A 161 3.97 -7.28 21.70
C ARG A 161 2.46 -7.44 21.53
N PHE A 162 1.86 -6.61 20.70
CA PHE A 162 0.41 -6.45 20.59
C PHE A 162 -0.09 -6.64 19.17
N VAL A 163 -1.35 -7.07 19.06
CA VAL A 163 -2.11 -6.99 17.82
C VAL A 163 -3.40 -6.24 18.10
N PHE A 164 -3.70 -5.23 17.29
CA PHE A 164 -4.88 -4.41 17.37
C PHE A 164 -5.84 -4.76 16.24
N ALA A 165 -7.11 -4.99 16.59
CA ALA A 165 -8.21 -4.94 15.64
C ALA A 165 -8.83 -3.55 15.68
N LEU A 166 -8.97 -2.90 14.52
CA LEU A 166 -9.31 -1.48 14.42
C LEU A 166 -10.65 -1.30 13.70
N GLY A 167 -11.62 -0.69 14.39
CA GLY A 167 -12.95 -0.31 13.90
C GLY A 167 -13.29 1.10 14.38
N GLU A 168 -14.48 1.33 14.92
CA GLU A 168 -14.76 2.55 15.70
C GLU A 168 -14.02 2.54 17.05
N THR A 169 -13.75 1.34 17.56
CA THR A 169 -12.90 1.08 18.71
C THR A 169 -11.69 0.26 18.27
N ALA A 170 -10.60 0.38 19.00
CA ALA A 170 -9.51 -0.58 18.96
C ALA A 170 -9.77 -1.68 20.01
N TYR A 171 -9.42 -2.92 19.67
CA TYR A 171 -9.26 -4.02 20.61
C TYR A 171 -7.81 -4.50 20.56
N ARG A 172 -7.14 -4.55 21.71
CA ARG A 172 -5.75 -4.98 21.85
C ARG A 172 -5.67 -6.42 22.36
N PHE A 173 -4.95 -7.27 21.64
CA PHE A 173 -4.58 -8.62 22.09
C PHE A 173 -3.14 -8.63 22.60
N PRO A 174 -2.81 -9.35 23.70
CA PRO A 174 -3.63 -10.38 24.36
C PRO A 174 -4.51 -9.94 25.54
N ASP A 175 -4.32 -8.73 26.08
CA ASP A 175 -4.99 -8.30 27.32
C ASP A 175 -6.47 -7.93 27.18
N GLY A 176 -6.95 -7.73 25.95
CA GLY A 176 -8.34 -7.39 25.66
C GLY A 176 -8.69 -5.93 25.95
N LEU A 177 -7.70 -5.05 26.08
CA LEU A 177 -7.94 -3.62 26.28
C LEU A 177 -8.70 -3.04 25.07
N THR A 178 -9.72 -2.24 25.34
CA THR A 178 -10.50 -1.54 24.32
C THR A 178 -10.53 -0.04 24.57
N PHE A 179 -10.40 0.75 23.49
CA PHE A 179 -10.51 2.20 23.55
C PHE A 179 -11.12 2.75 22.24
N PRO A 180 -11.79 3.92 22.28
CA PRO A 180 -12.35 4.55 21.08
C PRO A 180 -11.24 5.06 20.16
N LEU A 181 -11.47 5.00 18.85
CA LEU A 181 -10.59 5.60 17.84
C LEU A 181 -11.17 6.94 17.35
N PRO A 182 -10.31 7.90 16.92
CA PRO A 182 -10.76 9.11 16.25
C PRO A 182 -11.71 8.81 15.10
N ALA A 183 -12.80 9.56 15.00
CA ALA A 183 -13.79 9.38 13.95
C ALA A 183 -13.16 9.59 12.56
N GLY A 184 -13.63 8.83 11.57
CA GLY A 184 -13.21 9.02 10.18
C GLY A 184 -11.76 8.65 9.87
N TRP A 185 -11.04 7.94 10.75
CA TRP A 185 -9.69 7.46 10.44
C TRP A 185 -9.68 6.60 9.15
N ARG A 186 -8.66 6.76 8.31
CA ARG A 186 -8.58 6.17 6.95
C ARG A 186 -7.48 5.12 6.82
N ALA A 187 -6.40 5.26 7.58
CA ALA A 187 -5.28 4.31 7.59
C ALA A 187 -4.68 4.22 8.99
N ALA A 188 -4.01 3.10 9.26
CA ALA A 188 -3.35 2.84 10.53
C ALA A 188 -2.00 2.17 10.31
N GLY A 189 -1.03 2.53 11.16
CA GLY A 189 0.27 1.88 11.23
C GLY A 189 0.69 1.71 12.70
N LEU A 190 1.50 0.68 12.97
CA LEU A 190 1.95 0.39 14.32
C LEU A 190 3.48 0.28 14.34
N ALA A 191 4.12 1.05 15.22
CA ALA A 191 5.49 0.83 15.64
C ALA A 191 5.45 0.33 17.09
N GLU A 192 5.94 1.11 18.05
CA GLU A 192 5.61 0.92 19.48
C GLU A 192 4.21 1.46 19.79
N ASP A 193 3.88 2.61 19.20
CA ASP A 193 2.61 3.31 19.29
C ASP A 193 1.76 3.10 18.04
N LEU A 194 0.45 3.37 18.18
CA LEU A 194 -0.51 3.33 17.10
C LEU A 194 -0.62 4.70 16.43
N TYR A 195 -0.46 4.75 15.11
CA TYR A 195 -0.61 5.97 14.32
C TYR A 195 -1.84 5.85 13.44
N LEU A 196 -2.67 6.87 13.45
CA LEU A 196 -3.91 6.92 12.69
C LEU A 196 -3.92 8.14 11.78
N LEU A 197 -4.15 7.90 10.49
CA LEU A 197 -4.44 8.96 9.54
C LEU A 197 -5.92 9.31 9.64
N THR A 198 -6.22 10.55 9.97
CA THR A 198 -7.56 11.14 10.11
C THR A 198 -7.80 12.18 9.02
N PRO A 199 -9.00 12.77 8.92
CA PRO A 199 -9.22 13.92 8.03
C PRO A 199 -8.41 15.16 8.45
N GLU A 200 -8.14 15.34 9.75
CA GLU A 200 -7.46 16.51 10.30
C GLU A 200 -5.93 16.36 10.37
N GLY A 201 -5.41 15.14 10.18
CA GLY A 201 -3.97 14.87 10.21
C GLY A 201 -3.64 13.49 10.76
N VAL A 202 -2.50 13.37 11.43
CA VAL A 202 -2.02 12.12 12.02
C VAL A 202 -2.08 12.21 13.53
N VAL A 203 -2.69 11.22 14.15
CA VAL A 203 -2.76 11.07 15.60
C VAL A 203 -1.88 9.90 16.03
N ARG A 204 -1.02 10.14 17.03
CA ARG A 204 -0.23 9.10 17.69
C ARG A 204 -0.90 8.74 19.02
N LEU A 205 -1.23 7.47 19.19
CA LEU A 205 -1.85 6.92 20.39
C LEU A 205 -0.90 5.95 21.08
N SER A 206 -0.83 6.01 22.40
CA SER A 206 -0.16 4.98 23.21
C SER A 206 -0.85 3.62 22.99
N PRO A 207 -0.21 2.51 23.39
CA PRO A 207 -0.84 1.18 23.35
C PRO A 207 -2.14 1.09 24.18
N GLU A 208 -2.33 2.01 25.12
CA GLU A 208 -3.52 2.15 25.98
C GLU A 208 -4.60 3.08 25.41
N GLY A 209 -4.33 3.73 24.26
CA GLY A 209 -5.26 4.63 23.59
C GLY A 209 -5.20 6.08 24.03
N LEU A 210 -4.14 6.49 24.75
CA LEU A 210 -3.93 7.89 25.11
C LEU A 210 -3.34 8.65 23.91
N GLU A 211 -3.90 9.80 23.55
CA GLU A 211 -3.30 10.68 22.55
C GLU A 211 -2.00 11.26 23.10
N LEU A 212 -0.89 10.96 22.42
CA LEU A 212 0.45 11.41 22.78
C LEU A 212 0.83 12.65 22.00
N ASP A 213 0.64 12.60 20.68
CA ASP A 213 0.99 13.67 19.75
C ASP A 213 0.00 13.74 18.59
N ARG A 214 -0.05 14.89 17.94
CA ARG A 214 -0.83 15.13 16.73
C ARG A 214 -0.05 16.00 15.76
N LEU A 215 -0.06 15.60 14.50
CA LEU A 215 0.38 16.42 13.38
C LEU A 215 -0.84 16.82 12.56
N GLU A 216 -1.15 18.11 12.53
CA GLU A 216 -2.23 18.64 11.70
C GLU A 216 -1.83 18.69 10.22
N GLY A 217 -2.77 18.37 9.33
CA GLY A 217 -2.57 18.47 7.89
C GLY A 217 -3.45 17.51 7.09
N THR A 218 -3.42 17.67 5.77
CA THR A 218 -4.13 16.76 4.86
C THR A 218 -3.15 15.84 4.17
N PHE A 219 -3.30 14.54 4.42
CA PHE A 219 -2.46 13.50 3.83
C PHE A 219 -3.33 12.41 3.19
N ASP A 220 -2.77 11.77 2.16
CA ASP A 220 -3.43 10.75 1.34
C ASP A 220 -3.17 9.34 1.85
N ALA A 221 -1.99 9.10 2.42
CA ALA A 221 -1.58 7.79 2.92
C ALA A 221 -0.62 7.89 4.11
N LEU A 222 -0.58 6.81 4.89
CA LEU A 222 0.26 6.62 6.07
C LEU A 222 0.96 5.27 5.99
N ALA A 223 2.27 5.25 6.23
CA ALA A 223 3.06 4.05 6.42
C ALA A 223 3.95 4.23 7.66
N VAL A 224 4.10 3.17 8.45
CA VAL A 224 4.85 3.21 9.72
C VAL A 224 5.75 1.99 9.81
N ASP A 225 6.94 2.17 10.40
CA ASP A 225 7.80 1.08 10.85
C ASP A 225 8.60 1.50 12.09
N ALA A 226 9.49 0.64 12.57
CA ALA A 226 10.29 0.91 13.77
C ALA A 226 11.29 2.10 13.62
N SER A 227 11.53 2.58 12.40
CA SER A 227 12.46 3.67 12.09
C SER A 227 11.79 5.02 11.83
N GLY A 228 10.48 5.05 11.59
CA GLY A 228 9.75 6.31 11.42
C GLY A 228 8.32 6.18 10.88
N VAL A 229 7.77 7.34 10.55
CA VAL A 229 6.46 7.52 9.93
C VAL A 229 6.64 8.18 8.58
N TRP A 230 5.95 7.68 7.56
CA TRP A 230 5.91 8.30 6.23
C TRP A 230 4.48 8.68 5.91
N LEU A 231 4.34 9.86 5.31
CA LEU A 231 3.08 10.39 4.82
C LEU A 231 3.19 10.70 3.35
N LEU A 232 2.07 10.54 2.65
CA LEU A 232 1.92 11.00 1.27
C LEU A 232 1.05 12.25 1.27
N ALA A 233 1.55 13.35 0.71
CA ALA A 233 0.80 14.57 0.43
C ALA A 233 0.90 14.89 -1.08
N GLY A 234 -0.11 14.49 -1.85
CA GLY A 234 -0.05 14.43 -3.31
C GLY A 234 1.08 13.49 -3.75
N ASN A 235 2.08 14.05 -4.43
CA ASN A 235 3.27 13.32 -4.87
C ASN A 235 4.50 13.60 -3.97
N ARG A 236 4.34 14.19 -2.78
CA ARG A 236 5.45 14.38 -1.84
C ARG A 236 5.38 13.32 -0.75
N VAL A 237 6.50 12.63 -0.53
CA VAL A 237 6.69 11.79 0.67
C VAL A 237 7.29 12.67 1.75
N ILE A 238 6.66 12.69 2.92
CA ILE A 238 7.15 13.38 4.12
C ILE A 238 7.59 12.30 5.10
N ARG A 239 8.83 12.40 5.59
CA ARG A 239 9.36 11.51 6.62
C ARG A 239 9.32 12.21 7.97
N LEU A 240 8.80 11.52 8.96
CA LEU A 240 8.75 11.98 10.33
C LEU A 240 9.46 10.99 11.26
N SER A 241 9.89 11.49 12.41
CA SER A 241 10.24 10.68 13.57
C SER A 241 9.00 9.97 14.12
N LEU A 242 9.20 9.03 15.05
CA LEU A 242 8.09 8.39 15.77
C LEU A 242 7.34 9.36 16.70
N SER A 243 7.92 10.53 17.01
CA SER A 243 7.25 11.63 17.71
C SER A 243 6.61 12.65 16.76
N LEU A 244 6.43 12.30 15.48
CA LEU A 244 5.83 13.14 14.44
C LEU A 244 6.60 14.44 14.09
N GLU A 245 7.90 14.49 14.39
CA GLU A 245 8.76 15.61 14.00
C GLU A 245 9.37 15.37 12.61
N GLU A 246 9.43 16.38 11.74
CA GLU A 246 10.02 16.26 10.41
C GLU A 246 11.54 15.98 10.47
N ARG A 247 12.02 15.09 9.60
CA ARG A 247 13.42 14.66 9.52
C ARG A 247 14.06 14.96 8.18
#